data_AF-V7F9X9-F1
#
_entry.id   AF-V7F9X9-F1
#
_cell.length_a   1.000
_cell.length_b   1.000
_cell.length_c   1.000
_cell.angle_alpha   90.00
_cell.angle_beta   90.00
_cell.angle_gamma   90.00
#
_symmetry.space_group_name_H-M   'P 1'
#
loop_
_entity.id
_entity.type
_entity.pdbx_description
1 polymer ?
#
loop_
_entity_poly.entity_id
_entity_poly.type
_entity_poly.pdbx_seq_one_letter_code
_entity_poly.pdbx_strand_id
1 'polypeptide(L)'
;MSVCFKNSEGLLDVARLRDLWTRFRELPSAGPVVMTHRDPIPANLLVQGGRLVGVLDGGSFGPADPSLDLVVAWHLLDRERRATFRCGLQVEDLWWKRGVAWAFQQAMGLVWYYHRTNPAMSALGRSTISRILDDPDI
;
A
#
# COMPACT_ATOMS: atom_id res chain seq x y z
N MET A 1 -10.06 3.19 -10.43
CA MET A 1 -9.13 2.13 -10.89
C MET A 1 -9.06 1.96 -12.41
N SER A 2 -10.15 2.13 -13.16
CA SER A 2 -10.15 2.03 -14.65
C SER A 2 -9.05 2.87 -15.32
N VAL A 3 -8.85 4.12 -14.86
CA VAL A 3 -7.77 5.00 -15.33
C VAL A 3 -6.38 4.39 -15.08
N CYS A 4 -6.12 3.89 -13.87
CA CYS A 4 -4.83 3.28 -13.56
C CYS A 4 -4.56 2.05 -14.42
N PHE A 5 -5.55 1.21 -14.67
CA PHE A 5 -5.36 0.05 -15.55
C PHE A 5 -5.04 0.47 -16.98
N LYS A 6 -5.82 1.39 -17.56
CA LYS A 6 -5.59 1.90 -18.91
C LYS A 6 -4.19 2.51 -19.05
N ASN A 7 -3.80 3.36 -18.10
CA ASN A 7 -2.52 4.07 -18.16
C ASN A 7 -1.32 3.20 -17.78
N SER A 8 -1.54 2.00 -17.23
CA SER A 8 -0.48 1.05 -16.89
C SER A 8 -0.28 -0.04 -17.96
N GLU A 9 -1.03 -0.01 -19.06
CA GLU A 9 -0.81 -0.90 -20.20
C GLU A 9 0.62 -0.73 -20.74
N GLY A 10 1.33 -1.83 -20.93
CA GLY A 10 2.75 -1.84 -21.31
C GLY A 10 3.73 -1.50 -20.16
N LEU A 11 3.23 -1.09 -18.99
CA LEU A 11 4.04 -0.85 -17.79
C LEU A 11 3.94 -1.99 -16.78
N LEU A 12 2.78 -2.65 -16.69
CA LEU A 12 2.46 -3.69 -15.72
C LEU A 12 1.65 -4.81 -16.38
N ASP A 13 1.58 -5.98 -15.73
CA ASP A 13 0.64 -7.05 -16.09
C ASP A 13 -0.79 -6.68 -15.66
N VAL A 14 -1.44 -5.86 -16.46
CA VAL A 14 -2.77 -5.31 -16.17
C VAL A 14 -3.83 -6.41 -16.04
N ALA A 15 -3.71 -7.51 -16.78
CA ALA A 15 -4.68 -8.61 -16.71
C ALA A 15 -4.67 -9.24 -15.32
N ARG A 16 -3.51 -9.66 -14.83
CA ARG A 16 -3.34 -10.24 -13.49
C ARG A 16 -3.76 -9.26 -12.39
N LEU A 17 -3.47 -7.97 -12.57
CA LEU A 17 -3.82 -6.93 -11.59
C LEU A 17 -5.33 -6.62 -11.56
N ARG A 18 -6.05 -6.80 -12.68
CA ARG A 18 -7.52 -6.71 -12.69
C ARG A 18 -8.16 -7.84 -11.88
N ASP A 19 -7.68 -9.06 -12.03
CA ASP A 19 -8.19 -10.21 -11.28
C ASP A 19 -7.96 -10.04 -9.77
N LEU A 20 -6.78 -9.55 -9.38
CA LEU A 20 -6.47 -9.23 -8.00
C LEU A 20 -7.38 -8.11 -7.46
N TRP A 21 -7.59 -7.03 -8.24
CA TRP A 21 -8.48 -5.94 -7.84
C TRP A 21 -9.93 -6.36 -7.67
N THR A 22 -10.44 -7.28 -8.51
CA THR A 22 -11.77 -7.87 -8.34
C THR A 22 -11.89 -8.52 -6.97
N ARG A 23 -10.90 -9.32 -6.55
CA ARG A 23 -10.89 -9.96 -5.22
C ARG A 23 -10.84 -8.93 -4.09
N PHE A 24 -9.99 -7.91 -4.21
CA PHE A 24 -9.85 -6.86 -3.19
C PHE A 24 -11.11 -6.03 -2.97
N ARG A 25 -11.88 -5.77 -4.05
CA ARG A 25 -13.11 -4.97 -3.95
C ARG A 25 -14.25 -5.68 -3.22
N GLU A 26 -14.23 -7.00 -3.18
CA GLU A 26 -15.24 -7.81 -2.49
C GLU A 26 -14.92 -7.98 -1.00
N LEU A 27 -13.77 -7.49 -0.51
CA LEU A 27 -13.46 -7.55 0.92
C LEU A 27 -14.48 -6.73 1.73
N PRO A 28 -15.05 -7.29 2.82
CA PRO A 28 -15.97 -6.57 3.67
C PRO A 28 -15.28 -5.40 4.39
N SER A 29 -16.06 -4.48 4.96
CA SER A 29 -15.50 -3.40 5.78
C SER A 29 -14.74 -3.95 6.99
N ALA A 30 -13.61 -3.33 7.34
CA ALA A 30 -12.84 -3.65 8.54
C ALA A 30 -13.45 -3.07 9.84
N GLY A 31 -14.57 -2.35 9.75
CA GLY A 31 -15.24 -1.76 10.92
C GLY A 31 -15.58 -0.29 10.72
N PRO A 32 -15.79 0.48 11.80
CA PRO A 32 -16.03 1.91 11.72
C PRO A 32 -14.80 2.65 11.22
N VAL A 33 -15.01 3.83 10.60
CA VAL A 33 -13.90 4.70 10.21
C VAL A 33 -13.17 5.24 11.45
N VAL A 34 -11.85 5.36 11.36
CA VAL A 34 -10.98 5.83 12.46
C VAL A 34 -10.05 6.93 11.99
N MET A 35 -9.50 7.69 12.93
CA MET A 35 -8.47 8.68 12.62
C MET A 35 -7.23 7.99 12.05
N THR A 36 -6.83 8.40 10.84
CA THR A 36 -5.84 7.71 10.02
C THR A 36 -4.91 8.74 9.37
N HIS A 37 -3.62 8.44 9.22
CA HIS A 37 -2.65 9.29 8.52
C HIS A 37 -2.91 9.33 7.01
N ARG A 38 -3.33 8.21 6.43
CA ARG A 38 -3.72 7.98 5.03
C ARG A 38 -2.59 7.92 4.00
N ASP A 39 -1.38 8.31 4.38
CA ASP A 39 -0.21 8.32 3.51
C ASP A 39 1.13 8.02 4.22
N PRO A 40 1.24 6.94 5.03
CA PRO A 40 2.51 6.57 5.66
C PRO A 40 3.45 5.87 4.66
N ILE A 41 3.90 6.61 3.65
CA ILE A 41 4.93 6.15 2.69
C ILE A 41 6.34 6.34 3.25
N PRO A 42 7.37 5.64 2.72
CA PRO A 42 8.75 5.76 3.21
C PRO A 42 9.27 7.20 3.32
N ALA A 43 8.87 8.08 2.39
CA ALA A 43 9.30 9.48 2.37
C ALA A 43 8.77 10.31 3.55
N ASN A 44 7.71 9.84 4.22
CA ASN A 44 7.09 10.51 5.36
C ASN A 44 7.58 9.97 6.71
N LEU A 45 8.56 9.05 6.72
CA LEU A 45 9.08 8.44 7.95
C LEU A 45 10.50 8.94 8.26
N LEU A 46 10.71 9.46 9.47
CA LEU A 46 12.02 9.89 9.94
C LEU A 46 12.63 8.84 10.85
N VAL A 47 13.84 8.39 10.52
CA VAL A 47 14.58 7.37 11.29
C VAL A 47 15.91 7.94 11.76
N GLN A 48 16.22 7.77 13.04
CA GLN A 48 17.51 8.12 13.63
C GLN A 48 18.00 6.98 14.51
N GLY A 49 19.24 6.53 14.30
CA GLY A 49 19.82 5.43 15.08
C GLY A 49 19.02 4.11 15.00
N GLY A 50 18.40 3.84 13.85
CA GLY A 50 17.56 2.65 13.65
C GLY A 50 16.19 2.71 14.32
N ARG A 51 15.77 3.86 14.85
CA ARG A 51 14.46 4.07 15.46
C ARG A 51 13.64 5.10 14.70
N LEU A 52 12.33 4.87 14.58
CA LEU A 52 11.38 5.86 14.08
C LEU A 52 11.29 7.01 15.09
N VAL A 53 11.58 8.24 14.64
CA VAL A 53 11.60 9.45 15.47
C VAL A 53 10.58 10.50 15.04
N GLY A 54 9.93 10.31 13.90
CA GLY A 54 8.90 11.22 13.43
C GLY A 54 8.15 10.69 12.22
N VAL A 55 6.94 11.23 12.03
CA VAL A 55 6.08 11.00 10.89
C VAL A 55 5.67 12.37 10.35
N LEU A 56 5.87 12.58 9.04
CA LEU A 56 5.62 13.85 8.34
C LEU A 56 4.35 13.80 7.51
N ASP A 57 3.97 14.94 6.94
CA ASP A 57 2.85 15.08 6.00
C ASP A 57 1.48 14.69 6.58
N GLY A 58 1.20 15.26 7.76
CA GLY A 58 -0.08 15.08 8.44
C GLY A 58 -1.26 15.85 7.80
N GLY A 59 -1.10 16.43 6.61
CA GLY A 59 -2.14 17.24 5.97
C GLY A 59 -3.39 16.44 5.61
N SER A 60 -3.25 15.12 5.44
CA SER A 60 -4.33 14.20 5.06
C SER A 60 -5.01 13.50 6.23
N PHE A 61 -4.63 13.80 7.48
CA PHE A 61 -5.22 13.15 8.65
C PHE A 61 -6.74 13.29 8.66
N GLY A 62 -7.43 12.18 8.91
CA GLY A 62 -8.87 12.20 9.06
C GLY A 62 -9.52 10.83 9.15
N PRO A 63 -10.86 10.78 9.27
CA PRO A 63 -11.61 9.53 9.36
C PRO A 63 -11.48 8.71 8.07
N ALA A 64 -10.95 7.50 8.15
CA ALA A 64 -10.82 6.59 7.02
C ALA A 64 -10.95 5.12 7.47
N ASP A 65 -10.86 4.20 6.51
CA ASP A 65 -10.78 2.78 6.79
C ASP A 65 -9.62 2.48 7.75
N PRO A 66 -9.84 1.72 8.83
CA PRO A 66 -8.82 1.48 9.84
C PRO A 66 -7.61 0.67 9.35
N SER A 67 -7.74 -0.01 8.20
CA SER A 67 -6.63 -0.73 7.58
C SER A 67 -5.75 0.14 6.68
N LEU A 68 -6.14 1.39 6.40
CA LEU A 68 -5.47 2.23 5.40
C LEU A 68 -4.02 2.54 5.77
N ASP A 69 -3.69 2.79 7.05
CA ASP A 69 -2.30 3.06 7.45
C ASP A 69 -1.38 1.83 7.36
N LEU A 70 -1.92 0.62 7.14
CA LEU A 70 -1.12 -0.57 6.87
C LEU A 70 -0.41 -0.53 5.51
N VAL A 71 -0.70 0.46 4.65
CA VAL A 71 0.03 0.64 3.38
C VAL A 71 1.54 0.74 3.57
N VAL A 72 2.00 1.27 4.71
CA VAL A 72 3.43 1.38 5.05
C VAL A 72 4.14 0.04 4.97
N ALA A 73 3.47 -1.04 5.39
CA ALA A 73 4.07 -2.37 5.39
C ALA A 73 4.42 -2.82 3.97
N TRP A 74 3.59 -2.48 2.99
CA TRP A 74 3.75 -2.91 1.60
C TRP A 74 4.65 -1.98 0.79
N HIS A 75 4.64 -0.68 1.11
CA HIS A 75 5.52 0.30 0.50
C HIS A 75 6.98 0.16 0.97
N LEU A 76 7.19 -0.20 2.23
CA LEU A 76 8.53 -0.17 2.84
C LEU A 76 9.15 -1.55 3.04
N LEU A 77 8.41 -2.50 3.61
CA LEU A 77 9.00 -3.70 4.20
C LEU A 77 9.05 -4.86 3.20
N ASP A 78 10.12 -5.66 3.28
CA ASP A 78 10.17 -6.98 2.65
C ASP A 78 9.27 -8.00 3.39
N ARG A 79 9.20 -9.23 2.88
CA ARG A 79 8.32 -10.26 3.43
C ARG A 79 8.59 -10.54 4.91
N GLU A 80 9.85 -10.74 5.28
CA GLU A 80 10.21 -11.11 6.66
C GLU A 80 9.85 -9.99 7.64
N ARG A 81 10.22 -8.76 7.30
CA ARG A 81 9.91 -7.59 8.13
C ARG A 81 8.42 -7.28 8.17
N ARG A 82 7.67 -7.50 7.06
CA ARG A 82 6.21 -7.42 7.05
C ARG A 82 5.57 -8.43 8.00
N ALA A 83 6.10 -9.66 8.07
CA ALA A 83 5.60 -10.67 9.00
C ALA A 83 5.82 -10.24 10.47
N THR A 84 7.02 -9.73 10.80
CA THR A 84 7.30 -9.15 12.13
C THR A 84 6.36 -7.98 12.44
N PHE A 85 6.16 -7.07 11.48
CA PHE A 85 5.28 -5.92 11.64
C PHE A 85 3.83 -6.32 11.90
N ARG A 86 3.29 -7.23 11.09
CA ARG A 86 1.92 -7.77 11.26
C ARG A 86 1.76 -8.46 12.63
N CYS A 87 2.73 -9.27 13.02
CA CYS A 87 2.72 -9.95 14.32
C CYS A 87 2.74 -8.94 15.49
N GLY A 88 3.58 -7.90 15.40
CA GLY A 88 3.68 -6.88 16.45
C GLY A 88 2.43 -6.02 16.61
N LEU A 89 1.70 -5.76 15.53
CA LEU A 89 0.42 -5.04 15.57
C LEU A 89 -0.79 -5.91 15.93
N GLN A 90 -0.63 -7.24 15.95
CA GLN A 90 -1.72 -8.21 16.21
C GLN A 90 -2.96 -7.99 15.33
N VAL A 91 -2.74 -7.63 14.06
CA VAL A 91 -3.81 -7.26 13.13
C VAL A 91 -4.51 -8.51 12.60
N GLU A 92 -5.84 -8.48 12.61
CA GLU A 92 -6.69 -9.53 12.04
C GLU A 92 -6.49 -9.68 10.53
N ASP A 93 -6.73 -10.90 10.02
CA ASP A 93 -6.54 -11.23 8.61
C ASP A 93 -7.30 -10.31 7.64
N LEU A 94 -8.54 -9.93 8.01
CA LEU A 94 -9.35 -9.03 7.19
C LEU A 94 -8.71 -7.66 7.07
N TRP A 95 -8.28 -7.07 8.20
CA TRP A 95 -7.61 -5.77 8.22
C TRP A 95 -6.32 -5.81 7.40
N TRP A 96 -5.54 -6.89 7.54
CA TRP A 96 -4.32 -7.06 6.76
C TRP A 96 -4.60 -7.09 5.25
N LYS A 97 -5.58 -7.91 4.81
CA LYS A 97 -5.99 -8.02 3.40
C LYS A 97 -6.50 -6.69 2.84
N ARG A 98 -7.27 -5.91 3.62
CA ARG A 98 -7.71 -4.57 3.22
C ARG A 98 -6.54 -3.58 3.14
N GLY A 99 -5.58 -3.66 4.06
CA GLY A 99 -4.34 -2.88 4.00
C GLY A 99 -3.57 -3.13 2.70
N VAL A 100 -3.51 -4.39 2.25
CA VAL A 100 -2.93 -4.74 0.95
C VAL A 100 -3.72 -4.12 -0.21
N ALA A 101 -5.05 -4.16 -0.16
CA ALA A 101 -5.90 -3.54 -1.17
C ALA A 101 -5.69 -2.03 -1.28
N TRP A 102 -5.49 -1.34 -0.15
CA TRP A 102 -5.13 0.08 -0.15
C TRP A 102 -3.75 0.33 -0.75
N ALA A 103 -2.74 -0.46 -0.36
CA ALA A 103 -1.39 -0.35 -0.91
C ALA A 103 -1.39 -0.60 -2.42
N PHE A 104 -2.14 -1.59 -2.88
CA PHE A 104 -2.37 -1.88 -4.29
C PHE A 104 -2.99 -0.67 -5.00
N GLN A 105 -4.05 -0.09 -4.45
CA GLN A 105 -4.74 1.05 -5.04
C GLN A 105 -3.78 2.24 -5.23
N GLN A 106 -3.00 2.58 -4.21
CA GLN A 106 -2.02 3.66 -4.27
C GLN A 106 -0.91 3.35 -5.27
N ALA A 107 -0.31 2.16 -5.18
CA ALA A 107 0.80 1.73 -6.05
C ALA A 107 0.40 1.72 -7.54
N MET A 108 -0.81 1.29 -7.86
CA MET A 108 -1.36 1.38 -9.22
C MET A 108 -1.36 2.82 -9.76
N GLY A 109 -1.60 3.82 -8.91
CA GLY A 109 -1.49 5.24 -9.29
C GLY A 109 -0.05 5.67 -9.49
N LEU A 110 0.84 5.30 -8.56
CA LEU A 110 2.25 5.70 -8.58
C LEU A 110 2.97 5.31 -9.87
N VAL A 111 2.76 4.08 -10.36
CA VAL A 111 3.55 3.54 -11.48
C VAL A 111 3.39 4.37 -12.74
N TRP A 112 2.15 4.62 -13.19
CA TRP A 112 1.91 5.33 -14.44
C TRP A 112 2.04 6.85 -14.29
N TYR A 113 1.56 7.41 -13.16
CA TYR A 113 1.51 8.85 -12.97
C TYR A 113 2.91 9.46 -12.91
N TYR A 114 3.83 8.76 -12.22
CA TYR A 114 5.20 9.21 -12.07
C TYR A 114 6.20 8.59 -13.05
N HIS A 115 5.72 7.82 -14.05
CA HIS A 115 6.58 7.06 -14.95
C HIS A 115 7.72 7.88 -15.57
N ARG A 116 7.46 9.16 -15.88
CA ARG A 116 8.46 10.08 -16.48
C ARG A 116 8.91 11.20 -15.55
N THR A 117 8.08 11.60 -14.59
CA THR A 117 8.29 12.82 -13.78
C THR A 117 8.98 12.54 -12.45
N ASN A 118 8.82 11.34 -11.89
CA ASN A 118 9.47 10.93 -10.64
C ASN A 118 9.75 9.42 -10.66
N PRO A 119 10.87 8.99 -11.28
CA PRO A 119 11.20 7.57 -11.41
C PRO A 119 11.27 6.83 -10.08
N ALA A 120 11.68 7.48 -8.99
CA ALA A 120 11.72 6.87 -7.66
C ALA A 120 10.33 6.52 -7.14
N MET A 121 9.34 7.41 -7.31
CA MET A 121 7.95 7.12 -6.95
C MET A 121 7.32 6.05 -7.85
N SER A 122 7.61 6.06 -9.15
CA SER A 122 7.18 4.97 -10.05
C SER A 122 7.78 3.62 -9.62
N ALA A 123 9.05 3.59 -9.23
CA ALA A 123 9.72 2.40 -8.71
C ALA A 123 9.15 1.93 -7.36
N LEU A 124 8.74 2.86 -6.48
CA LEU A 124 8.01 2.53 -5.25
C LEU A 124 6.69 1.80 -5.56
N GLY A 125 5.92 2.31 -6.53
CA GLY A 125 4.71 1.63 -7.01
C GLY A 125 5.00 0.23 -7.54
N ARG A 126 6.02 0.08 -8.40
CA ARG A 126 6.41 -1.23 -8.97
C ARG A 126 6.85 -2.24 -7.91
N SER A 127 7.69 -1.82 -6.97
CA SER A 127 8.16 -2.70 -5.89
C SER A 127 7.02 -3.10 -4.95
N THR A 128 6.08 -2.19 -4.67
CA THR A 128 4.87 -2.51 -3.91
C THR A 128 4.03 -3.57 -4.64
N ILE A 129 3.78 -3.38 -5.94
CA ILE A 129 3.02 -4.36 -6.74
C ILE A 129 3.73 -5.71 -6.78
N SER A 130 5.06 -5.75 -6.98
CA SER A 130 5.82 -7.00 -6.95
C SER A 130 5.64 -7.71 -5.60
N ARG A 131 5.85 -7.00 -4.48
CA ARG A 131 5.67 -7.58 -3.14
C ARG A 131 4.30 -8.18 -2.92
N ILE A 132 3.25 -7.54 -3.46
CA ILE A 132 1.87 -8.03 -3.37
C ILE A 132 1.68 -9.30 -4.21
N LEU A 133 2.21 -9.33 -5.44
CA LEU A 133 2.10 -10.47 -6.35
C LEU A 133 2.93 -11.69 -5.91
N ASP A 134 4.00 -11.46 -5.14
CA ASP A 134 4.91 -12.48 -4.62
C ASP A 134 4.51 -13.00 -3.22
N ASP A 135 3.43 -12.47 -2.64
CA ASP A 135 2.91 -12.87 -1.34
C ASP A 135 1.81 -13.95 -1.49
N PRO A 136 1.99 -15.18 -0.97
CA PRO A 136 1.11 -16.33 -1.18
C PRO A 136 -0.18 -16.22 -0.37
N ASP A 137 -0.21 -15.33 0.62
CA ASP A 137 -1.37 -15.13 1.48
C ASP A 137 -2.37 -14.12 0.86
N ILE A 138 -2.05 -13.60 -0.33
CA ILE A 138 -2.79 -12.56 -1.08
C ILE A 138 -3.21 -13.06 -2.48
#